data_AF-A0AA51B4D1-F1
#
_entry.id   AF-A0AA51B4D1-F1
#
_cell.length_a   1.000
_cell.length_b   1.000
_cell.length_c   1.000
_cell.angle_alpha   90.00
_cell.angle_beta   90.00
_cell.angle_gamma   90.00
#
_symmetry.space_group_name_H-M   'P 1'
#
loop_
_entity.id
_entity.type
_entity.pdbx_description
1 polymer ?
#
loop_
_entity_poly.entity_id
_entity_poly.type
_entity_poly.pdbx_seq_one_letter_code
_entity_poly.pdbx_strand_id
1 'polypeptide(L)'
;MLHLKNLAKSVVPLKNSIQNEGVNLIRIAPAAVNVCCRTYANHEIPDRLKDIPTSANPRFFDMVEYFFHRACQVVEDKLVEDMKSRVTIEEKKKKVAGILQLMQPCDHILEIQFPLRRDSGDYEMILGYRAQHSSHRTPTKGG
;
A
#
# COMPACT_ATOMS: atom_id res chain seq x y z
N MET A 1 -18.66 -0.30 56.83
CA MET A 1 -18.45 -1.65 57.39
C MET A 1 -19.80 -2.38 57.32
N LEU A 2 -20.10 -3.00 56.19
CA LEU A 2 -21.32 -3.81 56.01
C LEU A 2 -20.92 -5.10 55.31
N HIS A 3 -21.22 -6.19 56.00
CA HIS A 3 -20.76 -7.55 55.77
C HIS A 3 -21.90 -8.31 55.09
N LEU A 4 -21.70 -8.77 53.86
CA LEU A 4 -22.68 -9.61 53.14
C LEU A 4 -22.01 -10.90 52.71
N LYS A 5 -22.65 -11.99 53.13
CA LYS A 5 -22.14 -13.36 53.20
C LYS A 5 -22.17 -14.05 51.83
N ASN A 6 -21.12 -14.80 51.54
CA ASN A 6 -21.03 -15.78 50.45
C ASN A 6 -22.11 -16.86 50.57
N LEU A 7 -22.78 -17.17 49.46
CA LEU A 7 -23.54 -18.40 49.28
C LEU A 7 -22.84 -19.25 48.22
N ALA A 8 -22.25 -20.35 48.69
CA ALA A 8 -21.76 -21.43 47.87
C ALA A 8 -22.92 -22.27 47.32
N LYS A 9 -22.84 -22.68 46.06
CA LYS A 9 -23.40 -23.95 45.58
C LYS A 9 -22.34 -24.68 44.77
N SER A 10 -22.24 -25.95 45.09
CA SER A 10 -21.19 -26.89 44.77
C SER A 10 -21.72 -27.98 43.83
N VAL A 11 -20.80 -28.57 43.05
CA VAL A 11 -20.74 -30.02 42.66
C VAL A 11 -21.73 -30.44 41.53
N VAL A 12 -21.37 -31.17 40.45
CA VAL A 12 -20.41 -32.27 40.19
C VAL A 12 -19.96 -32.25 38.69
N PRO A 13 -18.74 -32.73 38.34
CA PRO A 13 -18.25 -32.90 36.96
C PRO A 13 -18.55 -34.29 36.35
N LEU A 14 -18.69 -34.37 35.02
CA LEU A 14 -18.76 -35.64 34.30
C LEU A 14 -17.35 -36.08 33.85
N LYS A 15 -16.87 -37.20 34.40
CA LYS A 15 -15.73 -37.98 33.89
C LYS A 15 -16.20 -38.85 32.72
N ASN A 16 -15.33 -39.04 31.72
CA ASN A 16 -14.98 -40.39 31.29
C ASN A 16 -13.59 -40.40 30.65
N SER A 17 -12.76 -41.29 31.19
CA SER A 17 -11.38 -41.58 30.82
C SER A 17 -11.32 -42.99 30.27
N ILE A 18 -10.73 -43.20 29.09
CA ILE A 18 -10.09 -44.47 28.72
C ILE A 18 -8.72 -44.14 28.10
N GLN A 19 -7.73 -44.88 28.55
CA GLN A 19 -6.29 -44.62 28.50
C GLN A 19 -5.63 -45.13 27.20
N ASN A 20 -4.48 -44.51 26.93
CA ASN A 20 -3.32 -44.89 26.10
C ASN A 20 -3.16 -46.35 25.64
N GLU A 21 -2.57 -46.54 24.45
CA GLU A 21 -1.18 -47.04 24.21
C GLU A 21 -0.94 -47.17 22.68
N GLY A 22 0.26 -46.85 22.16
CA GLY A 22 0.65 -47.23 20.78
C GLY A 22 1.48 -46.27 19.93
N VAL A 23 2.72 -46.00 20.34
CA VAL A 23 3.97 -45.71 19.59
C VAL A 23 3.94 -45.55 18.05
N ASN A 24 4.45 -44.39 17.60
CA ASN A 24 5.17 -44.07 16.35
C ASN A 24 4.95 -44.92 15.10
N LEU A 25 4.37 -44.33 14.05
CA LEU A 25 4.82 -44.58 12.68
C LEU A 25 4.43 -43.41 11.72
N ILE A 26 5.48 -42.79 11.17
CA ILE A 26 5.53 -42.10 9.87
C ILE A 26 4.82 -40.73 9.75
N ARG A 27 5.66 -39.70 9.96
CA ARG A 27 5.57 -38.38 9.31
C ARG A 27 5.29 -38.52 7.81
N ILE A 28 4.10 -38.13 7.36
CA ILE A 28 3.92 -37.48 6.05
C ILE A 28 2.97 -36.32 6.30
N ALA A 29 3.54 -35.16 6.68
CA ALA A 29 2.82 -33.91 6.49
C ALA A 29 2.74 -33.70 4.98
N PRO A 30 1.56 -33.45 4.39
CA PRO A 30 1.55 -32.80 3.10
C PRO A 30 2.24 -31.45 3.36
N ALA A 31 3.28 -31.14 2.59
CA ALA A 31 3.71 -29.77 2.42
C ALA A 31 2.51 -29.04 1.80
N ALA A 32 1.57 -28.63 2.67
CA ALA A 32 0.52 -27.72 2.34
C ALA A 32 1.25 -26.49 1.84
N VAL A 33 1.18 -26.31 0.52
CA VAL A 33 1.66 -25.15 -0.18
C VAL A 33 1.16 -23.97 0.63
N ASN A 34 2.08 -23.27 1.30
CA ASN A 34 1.85 -21.92 1.78
C ASN A 34 1.70 -21.07 0.52
N VAL A 35 0.57 -21.22 -0.16
CA VAL A 35 0.03 -20.17 -1.00
C VAL A 35 -0.27 -19.08 0.01
N CYS A 36 0.72 -18.23 0.23
CA CYS A 36 0.48 -16.93 0.83
C CYS A 36 -0.57 -16.29 -0.07
N CYS A 37 -1.84 -16.40 0.33
CA CYS A 37 -2.91 -15.59 -0.19
C CYS A 37 -2.42 -14.18 0.03
N ARG A 38 -1.95 -13.51 -1.02
CA ARG A 38 -1.57 -12.10 -0.95
C ARG A 38 -2.82 -11.36 -0.49
N THR A 39 -2.86 -10.98 0.78
CA THR A 39 -3.87 -10.07 1.29
C THR A 39 -3.53 -8.72 0.67
N TYR A 40 -4.36 -8.28 -0.27
CA TYR A 40 -4.24 -6.96 -0.85
C TYR A 40 -4.98 -5.99 0.06
N ALA A 41 -4.37 -4.83 0.29
CA ALA A 41 -5.04 -3.73 0.96
C ALA A 41 -6.27 -3.29 0.14
N ASN A 42 -7.25 -2.67 0.80
CA ASN A 42 -8.50 -2.22 0.18
C ASN A 42 -8.34 -1.02 -0.78
N HIS A 43 -7.11 -0.71 -1.23
CA HIS A 43 -6.85 0.36 -2.18
C HIS A 43 -7.45 0.05 -3.55
N GLU A 44 -8.34 0.90 -4.01
CA GLU A 44 -8.98 0.76 -5.31
C GLU A 44 -8.24 1.56 -6.39
N ILE A 45 -8.05 0.93 -7.54
CA ILE A 45 -7.50 1.61 -8.72
C ILE A 45 -8.63 2.43 -9.35
N PRO A 46 -8.42 3.74 -9.62
CA PRO A 46 -9.41 4.58 -10.29
C PRO A 46 -9.90 3.97 -11.62
N ASP A 47 -11.19 4.12 -11.91
CA ASP A 47 -11.82 3.51 -13.10
C ASP A 47 -11.12 3.88 -14.41
N ARG A 48 -10.62 5.12 -14.51
CA ARG A 48 -9.88 5.63 -15.68
C ARG A 48 -8.57 4.91 -15.98
N LEU A 49 -8.05 4.12 -15.03
CA LEU A 49 -6.76 3.44 -15.15
C LEU A 49 -6.91 1.92 -15.33
N LYS A 50 -8.13 1.38 -15.32
CA LYS A 50 -8.37 -0.08 -15.36
C LYS A 50 -8.05 -0.71 -16.72
N ASP A 51 -8.13 0.08 -17.78
CA ASP A 51 -7.88 -0.31 -19.18
C ASP A 51 -6.40 -0.23 -19.58
N ILE A 52 -5.58 0.50 -18.82
CA ILE A 52 -4.13 0.66 -19.01
C ILE A 52 -3.36 -0.65 -19.24
N PRO A 53 -3.54 -1.74 -18.47
CA PRO A 53 -2.76 -2.97 -18.67
C PRO A 53 -3.02 -3.66 -20.01
N THR A 54 -4.17 -3.41 -20.65
CA THR A 54 -4.58 -4.03 -21.92
C THR A 54 -4.34 -3.08 -23.10
N SER A 55 -4.27 -1.77 -22.84
CA SER A 55 -4.05 -0.76 -23.87
C SER A 55 -2.66 -0.89 -24.49
N ALA A 56 -2.58 -0.85 -25.82
CA ALA A 56 -1.31 -0.93 -26.54
C ALA A 56 -0.46 0.35 -26.40
N ASN A 57 -1.10 1.53 -26.29
CA ASN A 57 -0.44 2.83 -26.20
C ASN A 57 -1.18 3.78 -25.22
N PRO A 58 -1.14 3.51 -23.90
CA PRO A 58 -1.71 4.41 -22.91
C PRO A 58 -0.92 5.72 -22.81
N ARG A 59 -1.54 6.77 -22.26
CA ARG A 59 -0.79 7.99 -21.90
C ARG A 59 0.30 7.63 -20.89
N PHE A 60 1.50 8.16 -21.09
CA PHE A 60 2.66 7.80 -20.28
C PHE A 60 2.43 8.06 -18.79
N PHE A 61 1.86 9.22 -18.43
CA PHE A 61 1.54 9.56 -17.05
C PHE A 61 0.54 8.57 -16.42
N ASP A 62 -0.55 8.25 -17.13
CA ASP A 62 -1.57 7.31 -16.66
C ASP A 62 -1.01 5.89 -16.48
N MET A 63 -0.06 5.49 -17.33
CA MET A 63 0.63 4.22 -17.19
C MET A 63 1.47 4.14 -15.91
N VAL A 64 2.26 5.18 -15.60
CA VAL A 64 3.06 5.22 -14.36
C VAL A 64 2.14 5.28 -13.14
N GLU A 65 1.04 6.03 -13.23
CA GLU A 65 0.06 6.13 -12.16
C GLU A 65 -0.64 4.80 -11.87
N TYR A 66 -0.97 4.02 -12.90
CA TYR A 66 -1.48 2.66 -12.71
C TYR A 66 -0.51 1.79 -11.90
N PHE A 67 0.79 1.83 -12.21
CA PHE A 67 1.80 1.08 -11.45
C PHE A 67 1.91 1.56 -10.00
N PHE A 68 1.75 2.86 -9.75
CA PHE A 68 1.69 3.41 -8.41
C PHE A 68 0.50 2.83 -7.61
N HIS A 69 -0.73 2.88 -8.16
CA HIS A 69 -1.89 2.30 -7.48
C HIS A 69 -1.76 0.79 -7.27
N ARG A 70 -1.16 0.07 -8.23
CA ARG A 70 -0.88 -1.36 -8.09
C ARG A 70 0.11 -1.64 -6.96
N ALA A 71 1.11 -0.77 -6.75
CA ALA A 71 2.02 -0.87 -5.64
C ALA A 71 1.32 -0.59 -4.30
N CYS A 72 0.46 0.44 -4.22
CA CYS A 72 -0.33 0.77 -3.03
C CYS A 72 -1.14 -0.43 -2.51
N GLN A 73 -1.79 -1.19 -3.41
CA GLN A 73 -2.51 -2.41 -3.06
C GLN A 73 -1.67 -3.46 -2.32
N VAL A 74 -0.36 -3.50 -2.57
CA VAL A 74 0.56 -4.47 -1.98
C VAL A 74 1.17 -3.96 -0.69
N VAL A 75 1.48 -2.66 -0.61
CA VAL A 75 2.30 -2.11 0.49
C VAL A 75 1.49 -1.47 1.60
N GLU A 76 0.24 -1.07 1.37
CA GLU A 76 -0.52 -0.26 2.34
C GLU A 76 -0.72 -0.96 3.68
N ASP A 77 -1.06 -2.26 3.71
CA ASP A 77 -1.23 -3.01 4.96
C ASP A 77 0.06 -3.03 5.79
N LYS A 78 1.21 -3.21 5.11
CA LYS A 78 2.52 -3.19 5.75
C LYS A 78 2.89 -1.80 6.26
N LEU A 79 2.57 -0.74 5.51
CA LEU A 79 2.81 0.64 5.94
C LEU A 79 2.00 1.01 7.19
N VAL A 80 0.80 0.47 7.33
CA VAL A 80 -0.05 0.66 8.51
C VAL A 80 0.52 -0.07 9.73
N GLU A 81 1.04 -1.29 9.54
CA GLU A 81 1.74 -2.07 10.57
C GLU A 81 3.02 -1.38 11.05
N ASP A 82 3.86 -0.93 10.12
CA ASP A 82 5.16 -0.31 10.40
C ASP A 82 5.04 1.10 11.04
N MET A 83 3.86 1.73 10.98
CA MET A 83 3.68 3.07 11.50
C MET A 83 3.69 3.10 13.05
N LYS A 84 4.80 3.62 13.59
CA LYS A 84 5.04 3.85 15.02
C LYS A 84 4.24 5.05 15.55
N SER A 85 2.94 4.87 15.74
CA SER A 85 2.06 5.86 16.35
C SER A 85 1.08 5.19 17.32
N ARG A 86 0.70 5.93 18.38
CA ARG A 86 -0.24 5.47 19.43
C ARG A 86 -1.71 5.64 19.03
N VAL A 87 -1.98 6.07 17.80
CA VAL A 87 -3.34 6.28 17.27
C VAL A 87 -4.01 4.95 16.93
N THR A 88 -5.33 5.00 16.78
CA THR A 88 -6.15 3.85 16.37
C THR A 88 -5.76 3.37 14.97
N ILE A 89 -5.96 2.08 14.68
CA ILE A 89 -5.58 1.47 13.39
C ILE A 89 -6.31 2.16 12.22
N GLU A 90 -7.55 2.62 12.43
CA GLU A 90 -8.31 3.34 11.41
C GLU A 90 -7.71 4.69 11.06
N GLU A 91 -7.27 5.45 12.06
CA GLU A 91 -6.55 6.72 11.84
C GLU A 91 -5.21 6.48 11.16
N LYS A 92 -4.54 5.35 11.46
CA LYS A 92 -3.32 4.95 10.76
C LYS A 92 -3.58 4.75 9.26
N LYS A 93 -4.63 4.00 8.91
CA LYS A 93 -5.04 3.78 7.51
C LYS A 93 -5.32 5.10 6.80
N LYS A 94 -6.13 5.98 7.40
CA LYS A 94 -6.44 7.30 6.83
C LYS A 94 -5.19 8.15 6.61
N LYS A 95 -4.24 8.12 7.54
CA LYS A 95 -2.99 8.86 7.43
C LYS A 95 -2.09 8.31 6.31
N VAL A 96 -1.94 6.99 6.21
CA VAL A 96 -1.17 6.34 5.14
C VAL A 96 -1.78 6.67 3.78
N ALA A 97 -3.10 6.53 3.63
CA ALA A 97 -3.81 6.88 2.40
C ALA A 97 -3.59 8.35 2.01
N GLY A 98 -3.65 9.29 2.96
CA GLY A 98 -3.39 10.69 2.70
C GLY A 98 -1.95 10.98 2.25
N ILE A 99 -0.95 10.27 2.81
CA ILE A 99 0.44 10.41 2.37
C ILE A 99 0.63 9.86 0.95
N LEU A 100 0.01 8.73 0.63
CA LEU A 100 0.08 8.16 -0.73
C LEU A 100 -0.57 9.11 -1.75
N GLN A 101 -1.70 9.73 -1.41
CA GLN A 101 -2.33 10.75 -2.26
C GLN A 101 -1.45 11.98 -2.46
N LEU A 102 -0.72 12.42 -1.43
CA LEU A 102 0.23 13.52 -1.55
C LEU A 102 1.40 13.19 -2.48
N MET A 103 1.86 11.94 -2.48
CA MET A 103 2.99 11.49 -3.31
C MET A 103 2.64 11.30 -4.79
N GLN A 104 1.35 11.25 -5.14
CA GLN A 104 0.88 10.90 -6.47
C GLN A 104 1.11 12.00 -7.53
N PRO A 105 0.70 13.27 -7.34
CA PRO A 105 0.88 14.32 -8.35
C PRO A 105 2.31 14.88 -8.36
N CYS A 106 2.67 15.61 -9.42
CA CYS A 106 3.91 16.39 -9.45
C CYS A 106 3.75 17.70 -8.65
N ASP A 107 4.74 18.02 -7.80
CA ASP A 107 4.77 19.27 -7.04
C ASP A 107 4.81 20.51 -7.94
N HIS A 108 5.67 20.51 -8.97
CA HIS A 108 5.89 21.67 -9.84
C HIS A 108 6.01 21.27 -11.31
N ILE A 109 5.34 22.00 -12.19
CA ILE A 109 5.46 21.86 -13.65
C ILE A 109 5.72 23.25 -14.21
N LEU A 110 6.86 23.40 -14.89
CA LEU A 110 7.25 24.63 -15.55
C LEU A 110 7.16 24.45 -17.07
N GLU A 111 6.36 25.30 -17.71
CA GLU A 111 6.33 25.50 -19.15
C GLU A 111 7.03 26.82 -19.47
N ILE A 112 7.98 26.79 -20.40
CA ILE A 112 8.73 27.97 -20.83
C ILE A 112 8.65 28.05 -22.35
N GLN A 113 8.32 29.25 -22.85
CA GLN A 113 8.40 29.57 -24.27
C GLN A 113 9.36 30.74 -24.44
N PHE A 114 10.43 30.56 -25.22
CA PHE A 114 11.43 31.60 -25.43
C PHE A 114 11.89 31.67 -26.90
N PRO A 115 12.15 32.88 -27.43
CA PRO A 115 12.68 33.03 -28.77
C PRO A 115 14.17 32.67 -28.82
N LEU A 116 14.57 31.91 -29.84
CA LEU A 116 15.95 31.61 -30.18
C LEU A 116 16.25 32.14 -31.59
N ARG A 117 17.32 32.92 -31.73
CA ARG A 117 17.85 33.28 -33.04
C ARG A 117 18.71 32.12 -33.57
N ARG A 118 18.34 31.58 -34.74
CA ARG A 118 19.07 30.51 -35.43
C ARG A 118 20.29 31.06 -36.17
N ASP A 119 21.19 30.17 -36.58
CA ASP A 119 22.39 30.54 -37.34
C ASP A 119 22.05 31.20 -38.69
N SER A 120 20.89 30.87 -39.28
CA SER A 120 20.35 31.50 -40.49
C SER A 120 19.94 32.98 -40.30
N GLY A 121 19.80 33.43 -39.04
CA GLY A 121 19.36 34.77 -38.69
C GLY A 121 17.88 34.88 -38.29
N ASP A 122 17.07 33.86 -38.58
CA ASP A 122 15.65 33.79 -38.24
C ASP A 122 15.41 33.57 -36.73
N TYR A 123 14.28 34.08 -36.22
CA TYR A 123 13.83 33.83 -34.85
C TYR A 123 12.81 32.70 -34.81
N GLU A 124 13.03 31.73 -33.93
CA GLU A 124 12.13 30.61 -33.69
C GLU A 124 11.71 30.58 -32.22
N MET A 125 10.42 30.37 -31.97
CA MET A 125 9.92 30.17 -30.61
C MET A 125 10.12 28.72 -30.17
N ILE A 126 10.94 28.49 -29.14
CA ILE A 126 11.16 27.16 -28.55
C ILE A 126 10.27 27.00 -27.32
N LEU A 127 9.57 25.88 -27.27
CA LEU A 127 8.76 25.43 -26.15
C LEU A 127 9.52 24.36 -25.36
N GLY A 128 9.63 24.54 -24.04
CA GLY A 128 10.30 23.62 -23.13
C GLY A 128 9.47 23.34 -21.89
N TYR A 129 9.65 22.14 -21.32
CA TYR A 129 8.96 21.67 -20.12
C TYR A 129 9.95 21.13 -19.09
N ARG A 130 9.71 21.41 -17.81
CA ARG A 130 10.38 20.76 -16.68
C ARG A 130 9.39 20.44 -15.57
N ALA A 131 9.18 19.16 -15.30
CA ALA A 131 8.39 18.70 -14.16
C ALA A 131 9.30 18.25 -13.01
N GLN A 132 9.01 18.73 -11.81
CA GLN A 132 9.60 18.25 -10.56
C GLN A 132 8.53 17.47 -9.82
N HIS A 133 8.70 16.14 -9.75
CA HIS A 133 7.66 15.27 -9.18
C HIS A 133 7.57 15.41 -7.67
N SER A 134 8.70 15.38 -6.96
CA SER A 134 8.72 15.43 -5.50
C SER A 134 9.92 16.22 -4.97
N SER A 135 9.65 17.02 -3.95
CA SER A 135 10.62 17.83 -3.20
C SER A 135 11.02 17.25 -1.84
N HIS A 136 10.61 16.00 -1.54
CA HIS A 136 10.94 15.35 -0.26
C HIS A 136 12.46 15.17 -0.01
N ARG A 137 13.26 15.24 -1.08
CA ARG A 137 14.73 15.30 -1.06
C ARG A 137 15.20 16.40 -2.01
N THR A 138 16.15 17.22 -1.56
CA THR A 138 16.74 18.30 -2.34
C THR A 138 18.24 18.05 -2.58
N PRO A 139 18.78 18.37 -3.77
CA PRO A 139 18.09 18.91 -4.96
C PRO A 139 17.29 17.83 -5.73
N THR A 140 16.31 18.27 -6.51
CA THR A 140 15.57 17.38 -7.43
C THR A 140 16.51 16.86 -8.53
N LYS A 141 16.34 15.59 -8.91
CA LYS A 141 17.16 14.92 -9.92
C LYS A 141 16.30 14.50 -11.11
N GLY A 142 16.84 14.74 -12.30
CA GLY A 142 16.19 14.51 -13.59
C GLY A 142 17.06 15.10 -14.69
N GLY A 143 16.82 14.68 -15.93
CA GLY A 143 17.47 15.24 -17.12
C GLY A 143 17.11 16.69 -17.40
#